data_AF-A0A7C4VKD3-F1
#
_entry.id   AF-A0A7C4VKD3-F1
#
_cell.length_a   1.000
_cell.length_b   1.000
_cell.length_c   1.000
_cell.angle_alpha   90.00
_cell.angle_beta   90.00
_cell.angle_gamma   90.00
#
_symmetry.space_group_name_H-M   'P 1'
#
loop_
_entity.id
_entity.type
_entity.pdbx_description
1 polymer ?
#
loop_
_entity_poly.entity_id
_entity_poly.type
_entity_poly.pdbx_seq_one_letter_code
_entity_poly.pdbx_strand_id
1 'polypeptide(L)'
;MHVFWLLTLAVFMGIALLSLRLGMILYLISALIFPSLWFGEEVALRIEVIYCLWLVFVFFLHKAVSGFTFRWHPVLSKYGLFLLVIIFSTMLALLSKAPEDSLMQLLISFYGILRPLLVMLLFLNNPVDEKFVRCILWAFVCLSIPIALLSIGQTMGLSVAQEITLRGYTSPSRAPVFKLLAKLGVILRSTGVFESPVFNAIYFLMVLITAGFLLIRNGHKPFHNWILYFLLGIALVAGITTLSSTFLLGLIIAVGLLLVFLYNRNQRHFLRIAIAAACIIGLFIVFFLPYFSQQPFFSGELRYRFQRILSASVLETRYNPEEGKLANTYKAIAQRPTLGWGLSQLEGVFVGDSLYVSTLYRGGIFGFLLFLWVVWTILRHAWRYSRIVGMYGEVNMLCLLWTLLSLVTSVGSGGCFLTLRIQEWYWAVVGISLNAYLFEAKSGSMGRRDNIIRKHGFGR
;
A
#
# COMPACT_ATOMS: atom_id res chain seq x y z
N MET A 1 -19.72 12.24 -15.14
CA MET A 1 -18.64 11.77 -14.23
C MET A 1 -17.87 12.94 -13.63
N HIS A 2 -17.44 13.92 -14.43
CA HIS A 2 -16.67 15.09 -13.96
C HIS A 2 -17.37 15.90 -12.87
N VAL A 3 -18.66 16.24 -13.03
CA VAL A 3 -19.44 16.99 -12.02
C VAL A 3 -19.48 16.25 -10.67
N PHE A 4 -19.76 14.94 -10.69
CA PHE A 4 -19.77 14.11 -9.49
C PHE A 4 -18.40 14.06 -8.81
N TRP A 5 -17.33 13.94 -9.59
CA TRP A 5 -15.95 13.94 -9.10
C TRP A 5 -15.62 15.25 -8.39
N LEU A 6 -15.92 16.40 -9.03
CA LEU A 6 -15.67 17.74 -8.47
C LEU A 6 -16.52 18.01 -7.24
N LEU A 7 -17.79 17.63 -7.25
CA LEU A 7 -18.68 17.79 -6.10
C LEU A 7 -18.23 16.95 -4.91
N THR A 8 -17.79 15.71 -5.16
CA THR A 8 -17.27 14.84 -4.09
C THR A 8 -15.98 15.43 -3.49
N LEU A 9 -15.07 15.92 -4.34
CA LEU A 9 -13.85 16.58 -3.87
C LEU A 9 -14.19 17.82 -3.02
N ALA A 10 -15.11 18.68 -3.47
CA ALA A 10 -15.52 19.87 -2.73
C ALA A 10 -16.14 19.51 -1.37
N VAL A 11 -17.00 18.49 -1.32
CA VAL A 11 -17.58 17.98 -0.07
C VAL A 11 -16.49 17.46 0.87
N PHE A 12 -15.54 16.68 0.37
CA PHE A 12 -14.41 16.18 1.18
C PHE A 12 -13.56 17.32 1.72
N MET A 13 -13.25 18.32 0.88
CA MET A 13 -12.52 19.51 1.29
C MET A 13 -13.24 20.29 2.41
N GLY A 14 -14.57 20.44 2.30
CA GLY A 14 -15.41 21.05 3.34
C GLY A 14 -15.42 20.24 4.64
N ILE A 15 -15.56 18.91 4.57
CA ILE A 15 -15.50 18.03 5.74
C ILE A 15 -14.13 18.13 6.42
N ALA A 16 -13.04 18.20 5.66
CA ALA A 16 -11.70 18.35 6.23
C ALA A 16 -11.52 19.64 7.03
N LEU A 17 -12.12 20.75 6.59
CA LEU A 17 -12.11 22.02 7.34
C LEU A 17 -12.82 21.89 8.68
N LEU A 18 -13.96 21.19 8.72
CA LEU A 18 -14.75 20.95 9.93
C LEU A 18 -14.09 19.94 10.87
N SER A 19 -13.48 18.90 10.30
CA SER A 19 -12.83 17.84 11.06
C SER A 19 -11.70 17.21 10.26
N LEU A 20 -10.47 17.60 10.59
CA LEU A 20 -9.27 17.05 9.98
C LEU A 20 -9.17 15.52 10.16
N ARG A 21 -9.70 14.98 11.26
CA ARG A 21 -9.80 13.53 11.49
C ARG A 21 -10.66 12.85 10.43
N LEU A 22 -11.87 13.36 10.17
CA LEU A 22 -12.73 12.80 9.11
C LEU A 22 -12.09 13.00 7.74
N GLY A 23 -11.47 14.16 7.51
CA GLY A 23 -10.73 14.44 6.29
C GLY A 23 -9.64 13.40 5.98
N MET A 24 -8.84 13.02 6.98
CA MET A 24 -7.82 11.97 6.86
C MET A 24 -8.39 10.58 6.58
N ILE A 25 -9.51 10.20 7.19
CA ILE A 25 -10.18 8.92 6.91
C ILE A 25 -10.69 8.91 5.47
N LEU A 26 -11.37 9.98 5.04
CA LEU A 26 -11.86 10.13 3.68
C LEU A 26 -10.71 10.11 2.66
N TYR A 27 -9.55 10.68 3.00
CA TYR A 27 -8.37 10.64 2.15
C TYR A 27 -7.89 9.22 1.91
N LEU A 28 -7.77 8.40 2.97
CA LEU A 28 -7.34 7.02 2.81
C LEU A 28 -8.34 6.18 2.01
N ILE A 29 -9.63 6.30 2.32
CA ILE A 29 -10.69 5.59 1.59
C ILE A 29 -10.68 6.00 0.11
N SER A 30 -10.69 7.30 -0.16
CA SER A 30 -10.73 7.83 -1.53
C SER A 30 -9.46 7.54 -2.33
N ALA A 31 -8.28 7.60 -1.71
CA ALA A 31 -7.03 7.19 -2.35
C ALA A 31 -7.07 5.74 -2.85
N LEU A 32 -7.83 4.86 -2.19
CA LEU A 32 -7.94 3.47 -2.60
C LEU A 32 -8.98 3.26 -3.71
N ILE A 33 -10.21 3.74 -3.51
CA ILE A 33 -11.36 3.36 -4.34
C ILE A 33 -11.90 4.46 -5.25
N PHE A 34 -11.42 5.71 -5.15
CA PHE A 34 -11.99 6.76 -5.99
C PHE A 34 -11.45 6.69 -7.42
N PRO A 35 -12.27 6.87 -8.47
CA PRO A 35 -11.81 6.81 -9.85
C PRO A 35 -10.95 8.03 -10.22
N SER A 36 -10.09 7.83 -11.22
CA SER A 36 -9.32 8.91 -11.84
C SER A 36 -10.22 9.78 -12.71
N LEU A 37 -9.97 11.10 -12.72
CA LEU A 37 -10.59 12.04 -13.63
C LEU A 37 -9.68 12.20 -14.86
N TRP A 38 -10.19 11.83 -16.04
CA TRP A 38 -9.44 11.92 -17.29
C TRP A 38 -9.68 13.25 -17.99
N PHE A 39 -8.59 13.91 -18.37
CA PHE A 39 -8.57 15.08 -19.25
C PHE A 39 -7.87 14.69 -20.55
N GLY A 40 -8.66 14.39 -21.58
CA GLY A 40 -8.14 13.81 -22.83
C GLY A 40 -7.61 12.38 -22.61
N GLU A 41 -6.69 11.96 -23.47
CA GLU A 41 -6.15 10.59 -23.47
C GLU A 41 -4.93 10.41 -22.54
N GLU A 42 -4.24 11.50 -22.20
CA GLU A 42 -2.92 11.43 -21.57
C GLU A 42 -2.91 11.78 -20.08
N VAL A 43 -3.82 12.65 -19.63
CA VAL A 43 -3.76 13.22 -18.27
C VAL A 43 -4.82 12.62 -17.36
N ALA A 44 -4.37 11.86 -16.36
CA ALA A 44 -5.20 11.35 -15.27
C ALA A 44 -4.98 12.17 -14.00
N LEU A 45 -6.04 12.83 -13.52
CA LEU A 45 -6.04 13.51 -12.24
C LEU A 45 -6.69 12.61 -11.19
N ARG A 46 -5.92 12.23 -10.18
CA ARG A 46 -6.41 11.39 -9.07
C ARG A 46 -6.72 12.23 -7.85
N ILE A 47 -7.72 11.81 -7.07
CA ILE A 47 -8.21 12.60 -5.94
C ILE A 47 -7.13 12.80 -4.88
N GLU A 48 -6.32 11.77 -4.62
CA GLU A 48 -5.28 11.84 -3.61
C GLU A 48 -4.16 12.82 -3.97
N VAL A 49 -4.00 13.18 -5.26
CA VAL A 49 -3.01 14.16 -5.71
C VAL A 49 -3.38 15.55 -5.18
N ILE A 50 -4.64 15.95 -5.34
CA ILE A 50 -5.12 17.27 -4.89
C ILE A 50 -5.42 17.24 -3.40
N TYR A 51 -6.12 16.21 -2.94
CA TYR A 51 -6.67 16.18 -1.60
C TYR A 51 -5.59 16.05 -0.52
N CYS A 52 -4.44 15.43 -0.82
CA CYS A 52 -3.29 15.41 0.09
C CYS A 52 -2.77 16.84 0.36
N LEU A 53 -2.57 17.66 -0.67
CA LEU A 53 -2.14 19.06 -0.51
C LEU A 53 -3.17 19.87 0.28
N TRP A 54 -4.46 19.67 0.00
CA TRP A 54 -5.52 20.31 0.77
C TRP A 54 -5.46 19.94 2.25
N LEU A 55 -5.29 18.65 2.59
CA LEU A 55 -5.16 18.23 3.98
C LEU A 55 -3.92 18.82 4.66
N VAL A 56 -2.79 18.94 3.95
CA VAL A 56 -1.59 19.62 4.46
C VAL A 56 -1.88 21.09 4.73
N PHE A 57 -2.56 21.78 3.82
CA PHE A 57 -2.99 23.17 4.02
C PHE A 57 -3.90 23.32 5.25
N VAL A 58 -4.96 22.51 5.36
CA VAL A 58 -5.88 22.52 6.51
C VAL A 58 -5.17 22.19 7.81
N PHE A 59 -4.22 21.25 7.80
CA PHE A 59 -3.38 20.93 8.95
C PHE A 59 -2.59 22.15 9.43
N PHE A 60 -1.92 22.88 8.53
CA PHE A 60 -1.19 24.09 8.91
C PHE A 60 -2.13 25.20 9.39
N LEU A 61 -3.31 25.36 8.78
CA LEU A 61 -4.33 26.31 9.23
C LEU A 61 -4.79 26.01 10.67
N HIS A 62 -5.12 24.75 10.97
CA HIS A 62 -5.51 24.33 12.33
C HIS A 62 -4.38 24.54 13.34
N LYS A 63 -3.13 24.28 12.96
CA LYS A 63 -1.96 24.46 13.83
C LYS A 63 -1.60 25.92 14.06
N ALA A 64 -1.83 26.79 13.09
CA ALA A 64 -1.66 28.23 13.26
C ALA A 64 -2.64 28.79 14.31
N VAL A 65 -3.87 28.27 14.36
CA VAL A 65 -4.91 28.72 15.31
C VAL A 65 -4.73 28.10 16.71
N SER A 66 -4.36 26.82 16.81
CA SER A 66 -4.35 26.07 18.08
C SER A 66 -3.07 26.18 18.91
N GLY A 67 -2.06 26.91 18.43
CA GLY A 67 -0.74 26.96 19.05
C GLY A 67 0.18 25.86 18.53
N PHE A 68 1.39 26.27 18.12
CA PHE A 68 2.28 25.46 17.30
C PHE A 68 3.06 24.43 18.14
N THR A 69 2.60 23.17 18.15
CA THR A 69 3.44 22.03 18.54
C THR A 69 3.61 21.11 17.35
N PHE A 70 4.77 21.23 16.71
CA PHE A 70 5.17 20.46 15.54
C PHE A 70 6.17 19.38 15.96
N ARG A 71 5.85 18.12 15.68
CA ARG A 71 6.67 16.96 15.99
C ARG A 71 7.34 16.48 14.70
N TRP A 72 8.67 16.44 14.72
CA TRP A 72 9.48 15.95 13.62
C TRP A 72 10.23 14.69 14.04
N HIS A 73 9.94 13.57 13.38
CA HIS A 73 10.56 12.29 13.67
C HIS A 73 11.80 12.05 12.77
N PRO A 74 12.88 11.40 13.26
CA PRO A 74 14.07 11.14 12.43
C PRO A 74 13.81 10.38 11.12
N VAL A 75 12.75 9.58 11.04
CA VAL A 75 12.32 8.91 9.79
C VAL A 75 12.00 9.94 8.70
N LEU A 76 11.33 11.05 9.05
CA LEU A 76 11.01 12.12 8.11
C LEU A 76 12.29 12.83 7.63
N SER A 77 13.24 13.12 8.53
CA SER A 77 14.54 13.70 8.13
C SER A 77 15.27 12.82 7.13
N LYS A 78 15.34 11.51 7.38
CA LYS A 78 16.04 10.56 6.50
C LYS A 78 15.36 10.44 5.14
N TYR A 79 14.03 10.40 5.12
CA TYR A 79 13.28 10.40 3.87
C TYR A 79 13.43 11.73 3.12
N GLY A 80 13.44 12.86 3.83
CA GLY A 80 13.75 14.17 3.26
C GLY A 80 15.14 14.22 2.63
N LEU A 81 16.15 13.64 3.29
CA LEU A 81 17.50 13.51 2.72
C LEU A 81 17.50 12.64 1.46
N PHE A 82 16.77 11.53 1.45
CA PHE A 82 16.56 10.73 0.24
C PHE A 82 15.96 11.58 -0.89
N LEU A 83 14.91 12.38 -0.62
CA LEU A 83 14.33 13.27 -1.63
C LEU A 83 15.32 14.32 -2.15
N LEU A 84 16.15 14.90 -1.26
CA LEU A 84 17.19 15.85 -1.66
C LEU A 84 18.19 15.22 -2.63
N VAL A 85 18.57 13.97 -2.41
CA VAL A 85 19.42 13.23 -3.36
C VAL A 85 18.73 13.09 -4.70
N ILE A 86 17.45 12.70 -4.73
CA ILE A 86 16.72 12.58 -6.00
C ILE A 86 16.64 13.93 -6.74
N ILE A 87 16.42 15.04 -6.02
CA ILE A 87 16.43 16.39 -6.61
C ILE A 87 17.80 16.68 -7.22
N PHE A 88 18.88 16.47 -6.45
CA PHE A 88 20.24 16.72 -6.91
C PHE A 88 20.60 15.88 -8.13
N SER A 89 20.26 14.59 -8.12
CA SER A 89 20.42 13.68 -9.25
C SER A 89 19.65 14.14 -10.49
N THR A 90 18.44 14.67 -10.31
CA THR A 90 17.62 15.23 -11.40
C THR A 90 18.28 16.47 -11.98
N MET A 91 18.78 17.39 -11.14
CA MET A 91 19.48 18.59 -11.60
C MET A 91 20.74 18.24 -12.41
N LEU A 92 21.52 17.25 -11.95
CA LEU A 92 22.68 16.76 -12.68
C LEU A 92 22.32 16.07 -14.01
N ALA A 93 21.18 15.39 -14.09
CA ALA A 93 20.68 14.81 -15.34
C ALA A 93 20.25 15.87 -16.36
N LEU A 94 19.62 16.95 -15.90
CA LEU A 94 19.24 18.08 -16.75
C LEU A 94 20.47 18.84 -17.28
N LEU A 95 21.50 19.06 -16.45
CA LEU A 95 22.73 19.73 -16.88
C LEU A 95 23.47 18.98 -17.99
N SER A 96 23.36 17.65 -18.01
CA SER A 96 23.97 16.81 -19.05
C SER A 96 23.18 16.71 -20.36
N LYS A 97 22.10 17.50 -20.53
CA LYS A 97 21.21 17.48 -21.71
C LYS A 97 20.65 16.09 -22.04
N ALA A 98 20.43 15.25 -21.03
CA ALA A 98 20.09 13.84 -21.26
C ALA A 98 18.60 13.57 -21.53
N PRO A 99 17.65 14.43 -21.09
CA PRO A 99 16.26 14.34 -21.59
C PRO A 99 15.56 15.69 -21.84
N GLU A 100 14.65 15.69 -22.81
CA GLU A 100 13.66 16.76 -23.08
C GLU A 100 12.39 16.62 -22.20
N ASP A 101 12.54 16.14 -20.97
CA ASP A 101 11.39 16.03 -20.05
C ASP A 101 10.86 17.43 -19.74
N SER A 102 9.56 17.65 -19.94
CA SER A 102 8.92 18.91 -19.55
C SER A 102 9.05 19.12 -18.03
N LEU A 103 9.28 20.36 -17.61
CA LEU A 103 9.35 20.72 -16.19
C LEU A 103 8.10 20.27 -15.41
N MET A 104 6.93 20.32 -16.07
CA MET A 104 5.67 19.84 -15.49
C MET A 104 5.71 18.34 -15.15
N GLN A 105 6.24 17.50 -16.06
CA GLN A 105 6.35 16.06 -15.83
C GLN A 105 7.31 15.72 -14.69
N LEU A 106 8.41 16.48 -14.56
CA LEU A 106 9.34 16.36 -13.45
C LEU A 106 8.68 16.74 -12.12
N LEU A 107 7.90 17.84 -12.08
CA LEU A 107 7.17 18.25 -10.89
C LEU A 107 6.11 17.23 -10.47
N ILE A 108 5.35 16.67 -11.41
CA ILE A 108 4.37 15.61 -11.14
C ILE A 108 5.07 14.37 -10.57
N SER A 109 6.19 13.98 -11.18
CA SER A 109 6.99 12.82 -10.74
C SER A 109 7.60 13.04 -9.35
N PHE A 110 8.08 14.26 -9.07
CA PHE A 110 8.61 14.66 -7.77
C PHE A 110 7.51 14.63 -6.71
N TYR A 111 6.35 15.21 -7.01
CA TYR A 111 5.22 15.19 -6.11
C TYR A 111 4.79 13.75 -5.77
N GLY A 112 4.83 12.84 -6.75
CA GLY A 112 4.60 11.41 -6.56
C GLY A 112 5.43 10.80 -5.42
N ILE A 113 6.73 11.14 -5.34
CA ILE A 113 7.67 10.65 -4.30
C ILE A 113 7.69 11.52 -3.04
N LEU A 114 7.25 12.78 -3.12
CA LEU A 114 7.11 13.67 -1.96
C LEU A 114 5.92 13.28 -1.07
N ARG A 115 4.80 12.82 -1.65
CA ARG A 115 3.57 12.45 -0.93
C ARG A 115 3.79 11.53 0.29
N PRO A 116 4.59 10.45 0.22
CA PRO A 116 4.97 9.68 1.41
C PRO A 116 5.40 10.51 2.62
N LEU A 117 6.22 11.54 2.41
CA LEU A 117 6.66 12.46 3.47
C LEU A 117 5.48 13.24 4.04
N LEU A 118 4.62 13.78 3.17
CA LEU A 118 3.44 14.55 3.55
C LEU A 118 2.43 13.71 4.34
N VAL A 119 2.18 12.49 3.90
CA VAL A 119 1.26 11.56 4.57
C VAL A 119 1.82 11.14 5.93
N MET A 120 3.10 10.77 6.02
CA MET A 120 3.73 10.52 7.32
C MET A 120 3.60 11.72 8.25
N LEU A 121 3.84 12.94 7.74
CA LEU A 121 3.75 14.17 8.50
C LEU A 121 2.36 14.42 9.06
N LEU A 122 1.32 14.26 8.22
CA LEU A 122 -0.08 14.42 8.61
C LEU A 122 -0.46 13.47 9.73
N PHE A 123 -0.19 12.17 9.58
CA PHE A 123 -0.58 11.16 10.55
C PHE A 123 0.28 11.14 11.82
N LEU A 124 1.51 11.65 11.75
CA LEU A 124 2.39 11.84 12.92
C LEU A 124 1.90 12.98 13.83
N ASN A 125 1.43 14.08 13.24
CA ASN A 125 1.19 15.34 13.96
C ASN A 125 -0.27 15.57 14.38
N ASN A 126 -1.20 14.75 13.89
CA ASN A 126 -2.59 14.82 14.31
C ASN A 126 -2.85 13.95 15.54
N PRO A 127 -3.72 14.38 16.48
CA PRO A 127 -4.06 13.56 17.64
C PRO A 127 -4.85 12.35 17.16
N VAL A 128 -4.24 11.17 17.26
CA VAL A 128 -4.85 9.89 16.89
C VAL A 128 -5.18 9.10 18.17
N ASP A 129 -6.40 8.61 18.28
CA ASP A 129 -6.85 7.74 19.37
C ASP A 129 -7.08 6.30 18.88
N GLU A 130 -7.27 5.37 19.82
CA GLU A 130 -7.50 3.95 19.51
C GLU A 130 -8.71 3.74 18.58
N LYS A 131 -9.79 4.50 18.79
CA LYS A 131 -11.01 4.38 17.97
C LYS A 131 -10.74 4.74 16.51
N PHE A 132 -9.98 5.82 16.29
CA PHE A 132 -9.57 6.26 14.96
C PHE A 132 -8.73 5.20 14.25
N VAL A 133 -7.73 4.63 14.93
CA VAL A 133 -6.89 3.61 14.29
C VAL A 133 -7.69 2.35 13.97
N ARG A 134 -8.52 1.87 14.90
CA ARG A 134 -9.41 0.73 14.64
C ARG A 134 -10.34 1.00 13.46
N CYS A 135 -10.88 2.21 13.35
CA CYS A 135 -11.72 2.62 12.23
C CYS A 135 -10.97 2.56 10.89
N ILE A 136 -9.74 3.08 10.83
CA ILE A 136 -8.89 3.03 9.63
C ILE A 136 -8.58 1.58 9.24
N LEU A 137 -8.13 0.76 10.19
CA LEU A 137 -7.79 -0.64 9.91
C LEU A 137 -9.03 -1.43 9.46
N TRP A 138 -10.18 -1.19 10.09
CA TRP A 138 -11.44 -1.80 9.68
C TRP A 138 -11.86 -1.35 8.29
N ALA A 139 -11.77 -0.05 7.98
CA ALA A 139 -12.04 0.48 6.66
C ALA A 139 -11.12 -0.15 5.60
N PHE A 140 -9.81 -0.28 5.88
CA PHE A 140 -8.86 -0.91 4.96
C PHE A 140 -9.28 -2.32 4.54
N VAL A 141 -9.66 -3.15 5.52
CA VAL A 141 -10.08 -4.54 5.27
C VAL A 141 -11.48 -4.54 4.63
N CYS A 142 -12.44 -3.74 5.09
CA CYS A 142 -13.78 -3.70 4.50
C CYS A 142 -13.81 -3.21 3.05
N LEU A 143 -12.88 -2.32 2.66
CA LEU A 143 -12.72 -1.91 1.27
C LEU A 143 -12.30 -3.07 0.35
N SER A 144 -11.88 -4.21 0.91
CA SER A 144 -11.57 -5.38 0.11
C SER A 144 -12.82 -5.98 -0.50
N ILE A 145 -14.02 -5.74 0.03
CA ILE A 145 -15.28 -6.22 -0.55
C ILE A 145 -15.51 -5.63 -1.94
N PRO A 146 -15.66 -4.30 -2.12
CA PRO A 146 -15.90 -3.74 -3.44
C PRO A 146 -14.73 -4.01 -4.41
N ILE A 147 -13.48 -3.99 -3.92
CA ILE A 147 -12.31 -4.28 -4.75
C ILE A 147 -12.29 -5.74 -5.19
N ALA A 148 -12.65 -6.68 -4.31
CA ALA A 148 -12.73 -8.10 -4.64
C ALA A 148 -13.88 -8.41 -5.60
N LEU A 149 -15.05 -7.80 -5.40
CA LEU A 149 -16.19 -7.95 -6.32
C LEU A 149 -15.83 -7.46 -7.73
N LEU A 150 -15.17 -6.29 -7.82
CA LEU A 150 -14.68 -5.78 -9.10
C LEU A 150 -13.64 -6.74 -9.70
N SER A 151 -12.72 -7.26 -8.88
CA SER A 151 -11.64 -8.14 -9.35
C SER A 151 -12.16 -9.50 -9.85
N ILE A 152 -13.08 -10.11 -9.11
CA ILE A 152 -13.73 -11.36 -9.50
C ILE A 152 -14.58 -11.12 -10.75
N GLY A 153 -15.38 -10.04 -10.78
CA GLY A 153 -16.21 -9.69 -11.93
C GLY A 153 -15.42 -9.45 -13.22
N GLN A 154 -14.26 -8.81 -13.14
CA GLN A 154 -13.33 -8.64 -14.27
C GLN A 154 -12.93 -10.00 -14.87
N THR A 155 -12.48 -10.92 -14.01
CA THR A 155 -12.02 -12.25 -14.43
C THR A 155 -13.17 -13.13 -14.94
N MET A 156 -14.38 -12.95 -14.41
CA MET A 156 -15.60 -13.63 -14.90
C MET A 156 -16.12 -13.06 -16.23
N GLY A 157 -15.54 -11.97 -16.74
CA GLY A 157 -16.02 -11.36 -17.99
C GLY A 157 -17.26 -10.48 -17.84
N LEU A 158 -17.61 -10.03 -16.63
CA LEU A 158 -18.78 -9.18 -16.43
C LEU A 158 -18.55 -7.79 -17.06
N SER A 159 -19.39 -7.42 -18.04
CA SER A 159 -19.27 -6.17 -18.81
C SER A 159 -19.22 -4.94 -17.92
N VAL A 160 -20.09 -4.87 -16.90
CA VAL A 160 -20.15 -3.76 -15.94
C VAL A 160 -18.83 -3.61 -15.18
N ALA A 161 -18.23 -4.72 -14.72
CA ALA A 161 -16.96 -4.68 -14.00
C ALA A 161 -15.82 -4.20 -14.90
N GLN A 162 -15.79 -4.66 -16.16
CA GLN A 162 -14.81 -4.22 -17.14
C GLN A 162 -14.98 -2.73 -17.48
N GLU A 163 -16.20 -2.26 -17.71
CA GLU A 163 -16.50 -0.86 -18.05
C GLU A 163 -16.12 0.10 -16.92
N ILE A 164 -16.45 -0.24 -15.66
CA ILE A 164 -16.01 0.52 -14.48
C ILE A 164 -14.48 0.62 -14.44
N THR A 165 -13.80 -0.48 -14.74
CA THR A 165 -12.33 -0.55 -14.72
C THR A 165 -11.70 0.29 -15.82
N LEU A 166 -12.21 0.18 -17.05
CA LEU A 166 -11.70 0.90 -18.20
C LEU A 166 -11.92 2.41 -18.06
N ARG A 167 -13.12 2.84 -17.65
CA ARG A 167 -13.45 4.26 -17.51
C ARG A 167 -12.90 4.90 -16.25
N GLY A 168 -12.89 4.17 -15.14
CA GLY A 168 -12.55 4.71 -13.82
C GLY A 168 -11.09 4.56 -13.42
N TYR A 169 -10.43 3.49 -13.88
CA TYR A 169 -9.15 3.05 -13.28
C TYR A 169 -8.07 2.65 -14.28
N THR A 170 -8.30 2.76 -15.60
CA THR A 170 -7.30 2.35 -16.60
C THR A 170 -6.86 3.56 -17.42
N SER A 171 -5.55 3.72 -17.60
CA SER A 171 -5.01 4.74 -18.50
C SER A 171 -5.14 4.35 -19.96
N PRO A 172 -5.58 5.24 -20.86
CA PRO A 172 -5.62 5.01 -22.30
C PRO A 172 -4.27 4.54 -22.86
N SER A 173 -3.15 5.03 -22.29
CA SER A 173 -1.78 4.67 -22.70
C SER A 173 -1.33 3.27 -22.25
N ARG A 174 -2.06 2.58 -21.35
CA ARG A 174 -1.72 1.22 -20.90
C ARG A 174 -2.20 0.18 -21.92
N ALA A 175 -1.44 0.08 -23.01
CA ALA A 175 -1.58 -0.94 -24.04
C ALA A 175 -1.83 -2.38 -23.53
N PRO A 176 -1.30 -2.88 -22.39
CA PRO A 176 -1.53 -4.26 -21.97
C PRO A 176 -2.99 -4.62 -21.65
N VAL A 177 -3.76 -3.71 -21.02
CA VAL A 177 -5.16 -3.98 -20.64
C VAL A 177 -6.04 -3.96 -21.89
N PHE A 178 -5.86 -2.94 -22.74
CA PHE A 178 -6.56 -2.85 -24.03
C PHE A 178 -6.16 -3.97 -24.99
N LYS A 179 -4.89 -4.39 -25.04
CA LYS A 179 -4.45 -5.54 -25.84
C LYS A 179 -5.01 -6.86 -25.33
N LEU A 180 -5.16 -7.05 -24.02
CA LEU A 180 -5.80 -8.24 -23.46
C LEU A 180 -7.29 -8.27 -23.80
N LEU A 181 -7.99 -7.15 -23.63
CA LEU A 181 -9.41 -7.03 -23.94
C LEU A 181 -9.68 -7.17 -25.45
N ALA A 182 -8.81 -6.61 -26.29
CA ALA A 182 -8.90 -6.75 -27.75
C ALA A 182 -8.60 -8.18 -28.23
N LYS A 183 -7.72 -8.93 -27.55
CA LYS A 183 -7.33 -10.29 -27.96
C LYS A 183 -8.24 -11.39 -27.40
N LEU A 184 -8.75 -11.21 -26.18
CA LEU A 184 -9.46 -12.25 -25.43
C LEU A 184 -10.91 -11.87 -25.08
N GLY A 185 -11.33 -10.63 -25.35
CA GLY A 185 -12.65 -10.10 -24.94
C GLY A 185 -12.81 -9.92 -23.42
N VAL A 186 -11.81 -10.31 -22.61
CA VAL A 186 -11.91 -10.36 -21.14
C VAL A 186 -10.60 -9.95 -20.47
N ILE A 187 -10.71 -9.28 -19.32
CA ILE A 187 -9.58 -8.99 -18.41
C ILE A 187 -9.29 -10.25 -17.58
N LEU A 188 -8.47 -11.15 -18.13
CA LEU A 188 -8.13 -12.43 -17.47
C LEU A 188 -7.38 -12.24 -16.15
N ARG A 189 -6.42 -11.30 -16.12
CA ARG A 189 -5.61 -10.98 -14.94
C ARG A 189 -6.19 -9.75 -14.27
N SER A 190 -6.86 -9.94 -13.14
CA SER A 190 -7.57 -8.85 -12.48
C SER A 190 -6.63 -7.73 -12.03
N THR A 191 -6.95 -6.50 -12.41
CA THR A 191 -6.30 -5.27 -11.96
C THR A 191 -7.06 -4.59 -10.81
N GLY A 192 -8.32 -4.97 -10.58
CA GLY A 192 -9.20 -4.31 -9.63
C GLY A 192 -9.24 -2.80 -9.88
N VAL A 193 -9.00 -2.02 -8.83
CA VAL A 193 -8.88 -0.54 -8.88
C VAL A 193 -7.44 -0.05 -9.13
N PHE A 194 -6.47 -0.97 -9.29
CA PHE A 194 -5.04 -0.67 -9.15
C PHE A 194 -4.23 -0.61 -10.45
N GLU A 195 -4.83 -0.44 -11.63
CA GLU A 195 -4.16 -0.38 -12.97
C GLU A 195 -3.28 -1.60 -13.35
N SER A 196 -2.90 -2.43 -12.39
CA SER A 196 -1.88 -3.48 -12.48
C SER A 196 -2.28 -4.65 -11.57
N PRO A 197 -2.23 -5.90 -12.07
CA PRO A 197 -2.55 -7.08 -11.26
C PRO A 197 -1.57 -7.26 -10.09
N VAL A 198 -0.36 -6.73 -10.23
CA VAL A 198 0.67 -6.82 -9.19
C VAL A 198 0.32 -5.94 -7.99
N PHE A 199 -0.22 -4.75 -8.24
CA PHE A 199 -0.64 -3.84 -7.18
C PHE A 199 -1.89 -4.38 -6.48
N ASN A 200 -2.85 -4.90 -7.25
CA ASN A 200 -4.02 -5.58 -6.70
C ASN A 200 -3.63 -6.79 -5.80
N ALA A 201 -2.65 -7.58 -6.24
CA ALA A 201 -2.08 -8.67 -5.45
C ALA A 201 -1.51 -8.20 -4.10
N ILE A 202 -0.70 -7.13 -4.13
CA ILE A 202 -0.10 -6.57 -2.91
C ILE A 202 -1.18 -6.09 -1.94
N TYR A 203 -2.22 -5.41 -2.45
CA TYR A 203 -3.35 -4.99 -1.63
C TYR A 203 -4.02 -6.18 -0.92
N PHE A 204 -4.37 -7.25 -1.65
CA PHE A 204 -4.99 -8.42 -1.02
C PHE A 204 -4.06 -9.14 -0.04
N LEU A 205 -2.75 -9.18 -0.28
CA LEU A 205 -1.80 -9.70 0.71
C LEU A 205 -1.78 -8.86 2.00
N MET A 206 -1.83 -7.54 1.89
CA MET A 206 -1.94 -6.66 3.06
C MET A 206 -3.27 -6.84 3.78
N VAL A 207 -4.37 -7.04 3.06
CA VAL A 207 -5.68 -7.36 3.64
C VAL A 207 -5.62 -8.68 4.41
N LEU A 208 -5.02 -9.73 3.83
CA LEU A 208 -4.84 -11.03 4.49
C LEU A 208 -4.02 -10.91 5.79
N ILE A 209 -2.90 -10.18 5.75
CA ILE A 209 -2.09 -9.92 6.95
C ILE A 209 -2.90 -9.15 7.99
N THR A 210 -3.64 -8.11 7.59
CA THR A 210 -4.38 -7.25 8.52
C THR A 210 -5.56 -7.98 9.14
N ALA A 211 -6.37 -8.68 8.34
CA ALA A 211 -7.49 -9.47 8.84
C ALA A 211 -7.02 -10.62 9.74
N GLY A 212 -5.97 -11.34 9.33
CA GLY A 212 -5.35 -12.38 10.16
C GLY A 212 -4.83 -11.83 11.49
N PHE A 213 -4.13 -10.69 11.44
CA PHE A 213 -3.65 -10.00 12.63
C PHE A 213 -4.78 -9.59 13.58
N LEU A 214 -5.86 -8.99 13.06
CA LEU A 214 -7.02 -8.56 13.84
C LEU A 214 -7.77 -9.73 14.48
N LEU A 215 -7.90 -10.87 13.76
CA LEU A 215 -8.47 -12.10 14.32
C LEU A 215 -7.63 -12.61 15.49
N ILE A 216 -6.30 -12.70 15.33
CA ILE A 216 -5.42 -13.30 16.35
C ILE A 216 -5.31 -12.46 17.62
N ARG A 217 -5.42 -11.13 17.50
CA ARG A 217 -5.35 -10.23 18.66
C ARG A 217 -6.61 -10.21 19.51
N ASN A 218 -7.73 -10.70 18.99
CA ASN A 218 -8.98 -10.92 19.71
C ASN A 218 -9.40 -9.74 20.59
N GLY A 219 -9.99 -8.72 19.97
CA GLY A 219 -10.60 -7.57 20.66
C GLY A 219 -11.99 -7.23 20.12
N HIS A 220 -12.56 -8.09 19.29
CA HIS A 220 -13.76 -7.82 18.51
C HIS A 220 -14.91 -8.73 18.96
N LYS A 221 -16.15 -8.23 18.79
CA LYS A 221 -17.36 -9.01 19.05
C LYS A 221 -17.41 -10.23 18.11
N PRO A 222 -18.06 -11.35 18.49
CA PRO A 222 -18.13 -12.56 17.66
C PRO A 222 -18.57 -12.30 16.22
N PHE A 223 -19.55 -11.42 16.01
CA PHE A 223 -20.03 -11.01 14.68
C PHE A 223 -18.93 -10.38 13.80
N HIS A 224 -18.06 -9.56 14.39
CA HIS A 224 -16.95 -8.94 13.66
C HIS A 224 -15.89 -9.98 13.26
N ASN A 225 -15.68 -11.01 14.08
CA ASN A 225 -14.79 -12.11 13.72
C ASN A 225 -15.31 -12.87 12.50
N TRP A 226 -16.62 -13.12 12.41
CA TRP A 226 -17.24 -13.69 11.21
C TRP A 226 -17.02 -12.83 9.97
N ILE A 227 -17.19 -11.51 10.09
CA ILE A 227 -16.88 -10.58 9.01
C ILE A 227 -15.40 -10.69 8.60
N LEU A 228 -14.46 -10.73 9.54
CA LEU A 228 -13.04 -10.87 9.23
C LEU A 228 -12.70 -12.18 8.51
N TYR A 229 -13.33 -13.29 8.89
CA TYR A 229 -13.14 -14.55 8.15
C TYR A 229 -13.71 -14.49 6.74
N PHE A 230 -14.88 -13.87 6.57
CA PHE A 230 -15.44 -13.62 5.24
C PHE A 230 -14.51 -12.75 4.39
N LEU A 231 -13.94 -11.70 4.98
CA LEU A 231 -12.96 -10.82 4.33
C LEU A 231 -11.66 -11.54 3.97
N LEU A 232 -11.19 -12.48 4.80
CA LEU A 232 -10.06 -13.35 4.45
C LEU A 232 -10.38 -14.22 3.22
N GLY A 233 -11.55 -14.88 3.21
CA GLY A 233 -11.98 -15.72 2.11
C GLY A 233 -12.08 -14.95 0.80
N ILE A 234 -12.77 -13.81 0.80
CA ILE A 234 -12.96 -12.99 -0.41
C ILE A 234 -11.64 -12.38 -0.90
N ALA A 235 -10.75 -11.95 0.02
CA ALA A 235 -9.44 -11.41 -0.33
C ALA A 235 -8.53 -12.49 -0.93
N LEU A 236 -8.61 -13.74 -0.45
CA LEU A 236 -7.86 -14.84 -1.04
C LEU A 236 -8.36 -15.14 -2.46
N VAL A 237 -9.67 -15.25 -2.67
CA VAL A 237 -10.24 -15.52 -4.00
C VAL A 237 -9.86 -14.41 -4.97
N ALA A 238 -10.07 -13.15 -4.61
CA ALA A 238 -9.71 -12.02 -5.46
C ALA A 238 -8.18 -11.88 -5.66
N GLY A 239 -7.38 -12.28 -4.67
CA GLY A 239 -5.94 -12.37 -4.80
C GLY A 239 -5.52 -13.41 -5.86
N ILE A 240 -6.17 -14.58 -5.88
CA ILE A 240 -5.94 -15.62 -6.90
C ILE A 240 -6.32 -15.11 -8.29
N THR A 241 -7.41 -14.33 -8.43
CA THR A 241 -7.83 -13.79 -9.74
C THR A 241 -6.84 -12.78 -10.35
N THR A 242 -5.90 -12.25 -9.56
CA THR A 242 -4.81 -11.42 -10.11
C THR A 242 -3.84 -12.20 -11.00
N LEU A 243 -3.78 -13.54 -10.86
CA LEU A 243 -2.86 -14.43 -11.56
C LEU A 243 -1.43 -13.87 -11.57
N SER A 244 -1.00 -13.39 -10.40
CA SER A 244 0.29 -12.73 -10.20
C SER A 244 1.21 -13.63 -9.38
N SER A 245 2.44 -13.83 -9.86
CA SER A 245 3.49 -14.51 -9.07
C SER A 245 3.78 -13.78 -7.76
N THR A 246 3.52 -12.47 -7.71
CA THR A 246 3.62 -11.66 -6.48
C THR A 246 2.62 -12.11 -5.43
N PHE A 247 1.38 -12.45 -5.84
CA PHE A 247 0.37 -12.94 -4.91
C PHE A 247 0.74 -14.32 -4.37
N LEU A 248 1.08 -15.26 -5.27
CA LEU A 248 1.37 -16.65 -4.90
C LEU A 248 2.56 -16.76 -3.95
N LEU A 249 3.68 -16.13 -4.28
CA LEU A 249 4.86 -16.12 -3.42
C LEU A 249 4.63 -15.29 -2.15
N GLY A 250 3.97 -14.13 -2.31
CA GLY A 250 3.63 -13.24 -1.21
C GLY A 250 2.70 -13.88 -0.19
N LEU A 251 1.84 -14.82 -0.59
CA LEU A 251 0.95 -15.55 0.31
C LEU A 251 1.74 -16.46 1.24
N ILE A 252 2.74 -17.18 0.71
CA ILE A 252 3.65 -18.02 1.50
C ILE A 252 4.38 -17.16 2.53
N ILE A 253 4.88 -16.00 2.10
CA ILE A 253 5.56 -15.04 2.98
C ILE A 253 4.61 -14.48 4.03
N ALA A 254 3.40 -14.07 3.66
CA ALA A 254 2.40 -13.55 4.58
C ALA A 254 2.05 -14.57 5.67
N VAL A 255 1.83 -15.83 5.29
CA VAL A 255 1.61 -16.93 6.24
C VAL A 255 2.82 -17.14 7.14
N GLY A 256 4.03 -17.17 6.57
CA GLY A 256 5.28 -17.29 7.34
C GLY A 256 5.48 -16.15 8.34
N LEU A 257 5.19 -14.91 7.94
CA LEU A 257 5.24 -13.74 8.83
C LEU A 257 4.22 -13.86 9.96
N LEU A 258 2.96 -14.23 9.68
CA LEU A 258 1.95 -14.44 10.71
C LEU A 258 2.35 -15.57 11.68
N LEU A 259 2.92 -16.66 11.18
CA LEU A 259 3.44 -17.76 12.00
C LEU A 259 4.57 -17.27 12.91
N VAL A 260 5.66 -16.71 12.35
CA VAL A 260 6.83 -16.30 13.14
C VAL A 260 6.47 -15.27 14.22
N PHE A 261 5.63 -14.29 13.88
CA PHE A 261 5.39 -13.15 14.75
C PHE A 261 4.18 -13.29 15.68
N LEU A 262 3.20 -14.14 15.36
CA LEU A 262 1.96 -14.25 16.13
C LEU A 262 1.72 -15.63 16.74
N TYR A 263 2.26 -16.72 16.17
CA TYR A 263 2.06 -18.07 16.69
C TYR A 263 2.54 -18.20 18.14
N ASN A 264 3.78 -17.78 18.41
CA ASN A 264 4.42 -18.00 19.70
C ASN A 264 3.72 -17.26 20.86
N ARG A 265 2.97 -16.19 20.56
CA ARG A 265 2.31 -15.39 21.59
C ARG A 265 0.99 -16.01 22.05
N ASN A 266 0.22 -16.61 21.15
CA ASN A 266 -1.16 -17.07 21.39
C ASN A 266 -1.45 -18.43 20.69
N GLN A 267 -0.62 -19.45 20.91
CA GLN A 267 -0.62 -20.71 20.14
C GLN A 267 -2.00 -21.36 19.95
N ARG A 268 -2.76 -21.58 21.05
CA ARG A 268 -4.09 -22.23 20.98
C ARG A 268 -5.10 -21.41 20.20
N HIS A 269 -5.07 -20.09 20.38
CA HIS A 269 -6.00 -19.18 19.71
C HIS A 269 -5.64 -19.04 18.22
N PHE A 270 -4.34 -18.91 17.93
CA PHE A 270 -3.81 -18.92 16.58
C PHE A 270 -4.25 -20.18 15.84
N LEU A 271 -4.10 -21.37 16.44
CA LEU A 271 -4.47 -22.63 15.80
C LEU A 271 -5.98 -22.70 15.50
N ARG A 272 -6.83 -22.28 16.44
CA ARG A 272 -8.29 -22.21 16.22
C ARG A 272 -8.65 -21.29 15.05
N ILE A 273 -8.03 -20.11 14.99
CA ILE A 273 -8.24 -19.16 13.89
C ILE A 273 -7.71 -19.71 12.58
N ALA A 274 -6.53 -20.34 12.59
CA ALA A 274 -5.93 -20.93 11.40
C ALA A 274 -6.82 -22.05 10.84
N ILE A 275 -7.37 -22.93 11.69
CA ILE A 275 -8.32 -23.97 11.29
C ILE A 275 -9.60 -23.34 10.73
N ALA A 276 -10.21 -22.37 11.43
CA ALA A 276 -11.42 -21.71 10.97
C ALA A 276 -11.20 -20.97 9.62
N ALA A 277 -10.09 -20.26 9.49
CA ALA A 277 -9.69 -19.61 8.25
C ALA A 277 -9.45 -20.62 7.14
N ALA A 278 -8.78 -21.75 7.40
CA ALA A 278 -8.56 -22.81 6.43
C ALA A 278 -9.89 -23.45 5.97
N CYS A 279 -10.85 -23.68 6.87
CA CYS A 279 -12.18 -24.18 6.52
C CYS A 279 -12.92 -23.19 5.62
N ILE A 280 -12.92 -21.91 5.96
CA ILE A 280 -13.62 -20.87 5.19
C ILE A 280 -12.94 -20.68 3.83
N ILE A 281 -11.62 -20.62 3.79
CA ILE A 281 -10.83 -20.60 2.55
C ILE A 281 -11.16 -21.83 1.69
N GLY A 282 -11.20 -23.02 2.28
CA GLY A 282 -11.56 -24.26 1.60
C GLY A 282 -12.96 -24.18 0.99
N LEU A 283 -13.94 -23.64 1.71
CA LEU A 283 -15.31 -23.43 1.21
C LEU A 283 -15.32 -22.46 0.02
N PHE A 284 -14.62 -21.34 0.11
CA PHE A 284 -14.49 -20.39 -1.00
C PHE A 284 -13.80 -21.03 -2.22
N ILE A 285 -12.73 -21.81 -2.01
CA ILE A 285 -12.07 -22.54 -3.10
C ILE A 285 -13.04 -23.53 -3.73
N VAL A 286 -13.76 -24.34 -2.96
CA VAL A 286 -14.75 -25.30 -3.50
C VAL A 286 -15.85 -24.59 -4.29
N PHE A 287 -16.29 -23.41 -3.86
CA PHE A 287 -17.34 -22.65 -4.55
C PHE A 287 -16.86 -21.98 -5.84
N PHE A 288 -15.69 -21.34 -5.82
CA PHE A 288 -15.20 -20.54 -6.94
C PHE A 288 -14.29 -21.30 -7.92
N LEU A 289 -13.53 -22.29 -7.44
CA LEU A 289 -12.56 -23.02 -8.27
C LEU A 289 -13.22 -23.76 -9.44
N PRO A 290 -14.39 -24.44 -9.30
CA PRO A 290 -15.03 -25.09 -10.44
C PRO A 290 -15.31 -24.09 -11.57
N TYR A 291 -15.83 -22.91 -11.24
CA TYR A 291 -16.11 -21.87 -12.21
C TYR A 291 -14.85 -21.38 -12.92
N PHE A 292 -13.78 -21.11 -12.17
CA PHE A 292 -12.51 -20.70 -12.76
C PHE A 292 -11.82 -21.82 -13.56
N SER A 293 -11.98 -23.07 -13.15
CA SER A 293 -11.37 -24.23 -13.83
C SER A 293 -12.01 -24.53 -15.19
N GLN A 294 -13.29 -24.18 -15.37
CA GLN A 294 -13.99 -24.29 -16.65
C GLN A 294 -13.48 -23.29 -17.70
N GLN A 295 -12.76 -22.25 -17.29
CA GLN A 295 -12.15 -21.26 -18.18
C GLN A 295 -10.75 -21.72 -18.61
N PRO A 296 -10.53 -22.17 -19.87
CA PRO A 296 -9.26 -22.75 -20.30
C PRO A 296 -8.08 -21.77 -20.19
N PHE A 297 -8.35 -20.48 -20.44
CA PHE A 297 -7.36 -19.42 -20.33
C PHE A 297 -6.91 -19.20 -18.87
N PHE A 298 -7.82 -19.31 -17.91
CA PHE A 298 -7.51 -19.10 -16.49
C PHE A 298 -6.63 -20.23 -15.96
N SER A 299 -7.02 -21.48 -16.19
CA SER A 299 -6.25 -22.65 -15.77
C SER A 299 -4.87 -22.71 -16.45
N GLY A 300 -4.80 -22.36 -17.74
CA GLY A 300 -3.55 -22.21 -18.49
C GLY A 300 -2.60 -21.17 -17.89
N GLU A 301 -3.08 -19.95 -17.66
CA GLU A 301 -2.26 -18.89 -17.03
C GLU A 301 -1.84 -19.26 -15.61
N LEU A 302 -2.74 -19.84 -14.79
CA LEU A 302 -2.39 -20.24 -13.43
C LEU A 302 -1.27 -21.29 -13.43
N ARG A 303 -1.39 -22.32 -14.28
CA ARG A 303 -0.36 -23.36 -14.46
C ARG A 303 0.96 -22.74 -14.94
N TYR A 304 0.90 -21.85 -15.94
CA TYR A 304 2.06 -21.14 -16.45
C TYR A 304 2.76 -20.33 -15.35
N ARG A 305 2.03 -19.58 -14.52
CA ARG A 305 2.61 -18.82 -13.40
C ARG A 305 3.25 -19.72 -12.36
N PHE A 306 2.61 -20.84 -12.05
CA PHE A 306 3.13 -21.80 -11.09
C PHE A 306 4.42 -22.44 -11.59
N GLN A 307 4.43 -22.91 -12.84
CA GLN A 307 5.63 -23.46 -13.50
C GLN A 307 6.76 -22.44 -13.53
N ARG A 308 6.46 -21.17 -13.84
CA ARG A 308 7.48 -20.11 -13.86
C ARG A 308 8.08 -19.80 -12.49
N ILE A 309 7.29 -19.88 -11.42
CA ILE A 309 7.78 -19.72 -10.04
C ILE A 309 8.72 -20.89 -9.71
N LEU A 310 8.30 -22.12 -9.99
CA LEU A 310 9.10 -23.31 -9.72
C LEU A 310 10.40 -23.35 -10.52
N SER A 311 10.39 -22.89 -11.77
CA SER A 311 11.58 -22.85 -12.62
C SER A 311 12.47 -21.62 -12.41
N ALA A 312 12.12 -20.73 -11.46
CA ALA A 312 12.79 -19.44 -11.25
C ALA A 312 12.88 -18.48 -12.47
N SER A 313 12.37 -18.88 -13.63
CA SER A 313 12.35 -18.09 -14.89
C SER A 313 11.68 -16.71 -14.78
N VAL A 314 10.88 -16.47 -13.73
CA VAL A 314 10.36 -15.11 -13.42
C VAL A 314 11.50 -14.12 -13.18
N LEU A 315 12.55 -14.55 -12.47
CA LEU A 315 13.68 -13.69 -12.14
C LEU A 315 14.60 -13.54 -13.35
N GLU A 316 14.88 -14.62 -14.08
CA GLU A 316 15.77 -14.60 -15.26
C GLU A 316 15.26 -13.64 -16.35
N THR A 317 14.02 -13.81 -16.80
CA THR A 317 13.44 -12.96 -17.86
C THR A 317 13.32 -11.48 -17.47
N ARG A 318 13.40 -11.16 -16.18
CA ARG A 318 13.30 -9.79 -15.67
C ARG A 318 14.66 -9.16 -15.40
N TYR A 319 15.55 -9.90 -14.76
CA TYR A 319 16.81 -9.42 -14.20
C TYR A 319 18.05 -9.83 -14.99
N ASN A 320 17.91 -10.58 -16.09
CA ASN A 320 19.01 -10.79 -17.03
C ASN A 320 19.50 -9.40 -17.53
N PRO A 321 20.78 -9.06 -17.32
CA PRO A 321 21.32 -7.73 -17.65
C PRO A 321 21.46 -7.48 -19.16
N GLU A 322 21.44 -8.54 -19.98
CA GLU A 322 21.62 -8.46 -21.43
C GLU A 322 20.29 -8.46 -22.18
N GLU A 323 19.41 -9.42 -21.85
CA GLU A 323 18.16 -9.68 -22.59
C GLU A 323 16.89 -9.44 -21.75
N GLY A 324 17.05 -9.21 -20.45
CA GLY A 324 15.93 -9.04 -19.55
C GLY A 324 15.20 -7.71 -19.74
N LYS A 325 13.97 -7.63 -19.23
CA LYS A 325 13.16 -6.39 -19.28
C LYS A 325 13.85 -5.16 -18.70
N LEU A 326 14.78 -5.35 -17.77
CA LEU A 326 15.52 -4.29 -17.09
C LEU A 326 16.92 -4.07 -17.66
N ALA A 327 17.30 -4.72 -18.76
CA ALA A 327 18.63 -4.61 -19.36
C ALA A 327 19.03 -3.15 -19.65
N ASN A 328 18.16 -2.38 -20.31
CA ASN A 328 18.41 -0.96 -20.57
C ASN A 328 18.49 -0.13 -19.27
N THR A 329 17.70 -0.49 -18.25
CA THR A 329 17.74 0.15 -16.94
C THR A 329 19.06 -0.12 -16.22
N TYR A 330 19.61 -1.32 -16.35
CA TYR A 330 20.94 -1.64 -15.83
C TYR A 330 22.06 -0.88 -16.55
N LYS A 331 21.99 -0.78 -17.87
CA LYS A 331 22.92 0.03 -18.67
C LYS A 331 22.87 1.50 -18.23
N ALA A 332 21.68 2.05 -18.02
CA ALA A 332 21.52 3.41 -17.50
C ALA A 332 22.11 3.55 -16.08
N ILE A 333 21.85 2.61 -15.17
CA ILE A 333 22.45 2.63 -13.83
C ILE A 333 23.99 2.62 -13.90
N ALA A 334 24.57 1.81 -14.80
CA ALA A 334 26.01 1.72 -14.97
C ALA A 334 26.65 3.03 -15.47
N GLN A 335 25.92 3.85 -16.21
CA GLN A 335 26.38 5.18 -16.65
C GLN A 335 26.44 6.20 -15.49
N ARG A 336 25.59 6.04 -14.46
CA ARG A 336 25.53 6.94 -13.28
C ARG A 336 25.36 6.17 -11.98
N PRO A 337 26.36 5.38 -11.56
CA PRO A 337 26.18 4.45 -10.45
C PRO A 337 26.03 5.13 -9.09
N THR A 338 26.60 6.32 -8.90
CA THR A 338 26.66 6.99 -7.58
C THR A 338 25.37 7.73 -7.25
N LEU A 339 24.91 8.59 -8.16
CA LEU A 339 23.75 9.48 -7.97
C LEU A 339 22.57 9.15 -8.88
N GLY A 340 22.72 8.28 -9.89
CA GLY A 340 21.61 7.93 -10.79
C GLY A 340 21.13 9.10 -11.66
N TRP A 341 19.92 8.94 -12.19
CA TRP A 341 19.30 9.83 -13.18
C TRP A 341 18.19 10.72 -12.62
N GLY A 342 17.94 10.67 -11.31
CA GLY A 342 16.87 11.44 -10.68
C GLY A 342 15.49 11.03 -11.20
N LEU A 343 14.69 12.02 -11.57
CA LEU A 343 13.35 11.84 -12.13
C LEU A 343 13.32 11.81 -13.65
N SER A 344 14.47 11.97 -14.29
CA SER A 344 14.60 11.98 -15.74
C SER A 344 14.29 10.61 -16.35
N GLN A 345 13.54 10.59 -17.45
CA GLN A 345 13.21 9.38 -18.19
C GLN A 345 14.09 9.29 -19.45
N LEU A 346 14.96 8.28 -19.47
CA LEU A 346 15.73 7.95 -20.66
C LEU A 346 14.89 7.11 -21.62
N GLU A 347 15.06 7.35 -22.91
CA GLU A 347 14.40 6.58 -23.96
C GLU A 347 14.76 5.09 -23.85
N GLY A 348 13.76 4.22 -24.00
CA GLY A 348 13.95 2.76 -23.92
C GLY A 348 14.26 2.20 -22.53
N VAL A 349 14.28 3.03 -21.48
CA VAL A 349 14.50 2.60 -20.10
C VAL A 349 13.18 2.38 -19.37
N PHE A 350 13.02 1.18 -18.80
CA PHE A 350 11.81 0.82 -18.06
C PHE A 350 12.03 0.94 -16.54
N VAL A 351 11.31 1.87 -15.90
CA VAL A 351 11.41 2.15 -14.45
C VAL A 351 10.07 1.83 -13.78
N GLY A 352 9.93 0.62 -13.22
CA GLY A 352 8.70 0.26 -12.50
C GLY A 352 8.53 -1.18 -12.01
N ASP A 353 9.30 -2.14 -12.56
CA ASP A 353 9.14 -3.57 -12.26
C ASP A 353 9.83 -4.04 -10.96
N SER A 354 10.58 -3.15 -10.29
CA SER A 354 11.30 -3.42 -9.04
C SER A 354 11.60 -2.12 -8.31
N LEU A 355 11.25 -2.04 -7.02
CA LEU A 355 11.57 -0.87 -6.19
C LEU A 355 13.08 -0.68 -6.10
N TYR A 356 13.84 -1.77 -5.99
CA TYR A 356 15.28 -1.72 -5.80
C TYR A 356 15.97 -1.14 -7.03
N VAL A 357 15.63 -1.65 -8.22
CA VAL A 357 16.17 -1.13 -9.48
C VAL A 357 15.68 0.29 -9.75
N SER A 358 14.41 0.60 -9.45
CA SER A 358 13.89 1.97 -9.59
C SER A 358 14.62 2.96 -8.68
N THR A 359 14.90 2.58 -7.43
CA THR A 359 15.61 3.45 -6.49
C THR A 359 17.07 3.64 -6.89
N LEU A 360 17.75 2.58 -7.35
CA LEU A 360 19.10 2.66 -7.90
C LEU A 360 19.14 3.52 -9.17
N TYR A 361 18.17 3.39 -10.07
CA TYR A 361 18.08 4.23 -11.26
C TYR A 361 17.94 5.71 -10.89
N ARG A 362 17.06 6.04 -9.94
CA ARG A 362 16.77 7.43 -9.60
C ARG A 362 17.84 8.08 -8.73
N GLY A 363 18.40 7.37 -7.76
CA GLY A 363 19.31 7.94 -6.76
C GLY A 363 20.71 7.35 -6.73
N GLY A 364 21.02 6.39 -7.61
CA GLY A 364 22.26 5.63 -7.56
C GLY A 364 22.39 4.82 -6.27
N ILE A 365 23.60 4.35 -6.00
CA ILE A 365 23.95 3.63 -4.76
C ILE A 365 23.67 4.53 -3.54
N PHE A 366 23.93 5.83 -3.63
CA PHE A 366 23.73 6.72 -2.49
C PHE A 366 22.25 6.85 -2.10
N GLY A 367 21.38 7.15 -3.08
CA GLY A 367 19.93 7.22 -2.85
C GLY A 367 19.35 5.87 -2.41
N PHE A 368 19.86 4.75 -2.97
CA PHE A 368 19.46 3.41 -2.55
C PHE A 368 19.79 3.12 -1.08
N LEU A 369 21.01 3.41 -0.64
CA LEU A 369 21.42 3.22 0.75
C LEU A 369 20.63 4.10 1.71
N LEU A 370 20.34 5.35 1.33
CA LEU A 370 19.48 6.24 2.12
C LEU A 370 18.05 5.70 2.24
N PHE A 371 17.48 5.19 1.14
CA PHE A 371 16.16 4.59 1.17
C PHE A 371 16.13 3.34 2.08
N LEU A 372 17.12 2.45 1.98
CA LEU A 372 17.25 1.31 2.89
C LEU A 372 17.42 1.76 4.34
N TRP A 373 18.11 2.87 4.59
CA TRP A 373 18.25 3.43 5.94
C TRP A 373 16.93 3.95 6.51
N VAL A 374 16.07 4.54 5.67
CA VAL A 374 14.69 4.88 6.06
C VAL A 374 13.94 3.63 6.46
N VAL A 375 13.92 2.61 5.61
CA VAL A 375 13.19 1.35 5.86
C VAL A 375 13.71 0.66 7.13
N TRP A 376 15.04 0.59 7.31
CA TRP A 376 15.65 0.05 8.52
C TRP A 376 15.21 0.82 9.79
N THR A 377 15.12 2.14 9.71
CA THR A 377 14.69 2.96 10.85
C THR A 377 13.23 2.68 11.21
N ILE A 378 12.35 2.51 10.21
CA ILE A 378 10.95 2.12 10.40
C ILE A 378 10.87 0.74 11.04
N LEU A 379 11.59 -0.25 10.50
CA LEU A 379 11.62 -1.62 11.05
C LEU A 379 12.11 -1.64 12.50
N ARG A 380 13.21 -0.93 12.80
CA ARG A 380 13.77 -0.86 14.16
C ARG A 380 12.79 -0.24 15.14
N HIS A 381 12.13 0.85 14.75
CA HIS A 381 11.09 1.50 15.56
C HIS A 381 9.90 0.58 15.79
N ALA A 382 9.31 0.07 14.71
CA ALA A 382 8.17 -0.83 14.73
C ALA A 382 8.46 -2.08 15.59
N TRP A 383 9.64 -2.68 15.45
CA TRP A 383 10.08 -3.81 16.25
C TRP A 383 10.13 -3.48 17.75
N ARG A 384 10.81 -2.39 18.12
CA ARG A 384 10.96 -1.95 19.51
C ARG A 384 9.61 -1.76 20.20
N TYR A 385 8.66 -1.15 19.50
CA TYR A 385 7.36 -0.77 20.06
C TYR A 385 6.26 -1.82 19.84
N SER A 386 6.45 -2.81 18.97
CA SER A 386 5.50 -3.92 18.71
C SER A 386 5.15 -4.75 19.97
N ARG A 387 6.03 -4.74 20.98
CA ARG A 387 5.86 -5.49 22.22
C ARG A 387 4.96 -4.79 23.24
N ILE A 388 4.73 -3.49 23.08
CA ILE A 388 3.87 -2.72 23.97
C ILE A 388 2.42 -3.25 23.91
N VAL A 389 1.77 -3.31 25.06
CA VAL A 389 0.35 -3.73 25.15
C VAL A 389 -0.57 -2.62 24.64
N GLY A 390 -1.66 -2.99 23.94
CA GLY A 390 -2.66 -2.05 23.43
C GLY A 390 -2.40 -1.57 22.00
N MET A 391 -3.25 -0.67 21.50
CA MET A 391 -3.27 -0.28 20.09
C MET A 391 -1.94 0.24 19.55
N TYR A 392 -1.16 0.97 20.36
CA TYR A 392 0.13 1.47 19.91
C TYR A 392 1.09 0.34 19.51
N GLY A 393 1.17 -0.73 20.31
CA GLY A 393 1.98 -1.88 19.96
C GLY A 393 1.37 -2.71 18.82
N GLU A 394 0.05 -2.75 18.71
CA GLU A 394 -0.64 -3.44 17.61
C GLU A 394 -0.35 -2.77 16.25
N VAL A 395 -0.42 -1.45 16.18
CA VAL A 395 -0.10 -0.69 14.97
C VAL A 395 1.37 -0.85 14.60
N ASN A 396 2.27 -0.81 15.59
CA ASN A 396 3.70 -1.03 15.34
C ASN A 396 3.97 -2.45 14.84
N MET A 397 3.26 -3.46 15.35
CA MET A 397 3.36 -4.82 14.84
C MET A 397 2.83 -4.92 13.39
N LEU A 398 1.69 -4.30 13.09
CA LEU A 398 1.16 -4.29 11.73
C LEU A 398 2.10 -3.56 10.76
N CYS A 399 2.66 -2.41 11.17
CA CYS A 399 3.65 -1.65 10.42
C CYS A 399 4.89 -2.50 10.10
N LEU A 400 5.36 -3.28 11.09
CA LEU A 400 6.46 -4.23 10.90
C LEU A 400 6.10 -5.28 9.83
N LEU A 401 4.96 -5.96 9.98
CA LEU A 401 4.49 -7.00 9.06
C LEU A 401 4.32 -6.47 7.63
N TRP A 402 3.69 -5.29 7.49
CA TRP A 402 3.51 -4.62 6.21
C TRP A 402 4.85 -4.25 5.58
N THR A 403 5.81 -3.73 6.35
CA THR A 403 7.13 -3.34 5.84
C THR A 403 7.92 -4.56 5.36
N LEU A 404 7.89 -5.67 6.11
CA LEU A 404 8.55 -6.92 5.71
C LEU A 404 7.92 -7.53 4.46
N LEU A 405 6.59 -7.60 4.39
CA LEU A 405 5.88 -8.04 3.17
C LEU A 405 6.23 -7.13 1.97
N SER A 406 6.27 -5.82 2.19
CA SER A 406 6.57 -4.84 1.15
C SER A 406 7.99 -5.02 0.61
N LEU A 407 8.97 -5.31 1.45
CA LEU A 407 10.34 -5.59 1.02
C LEU A 407 10.38 -6.81 0.09
N VAL A 408 9.71 -7.91 0.44
CA VAL A 408 9.77 -9.09 -0.43
C VAL A 408 9.00 -8.89 -1.74
N THR A 409 7.83 -8.26 -1.69
CA THR A 409 7.06 -7.96 -2.91
C THR A 409 7.72 -6.89 -3.80
N SER A 410 8.66 -6.11 -3.25
CA SER A 410 9.47 -5.12 -3.97
C SER A 410 10.50 -5.71 -4.94
N VAL A 411 10.79 -7.01 -4.85
CA VAL A 411 11.55 -7.72 -5.89
C VAL A 411 10.72 -7.85 -7.17
N GLY A 412 9.41 -7.95 -7.05
CA GLY A 412 8.50 -8.13 -8.18
C GLY A 412 7.81 -6.85 -8.67
N SER A 413 8.00 -5.73 -7.98
CA SER A 413 7.19 -4.52 -8.14
C SER A 413 7.78 -3.32 -7.41
N GLY A 414 7.12 -2.16 -7.46
CA GLY A 414 7.43 -1.03 -6.57
C GLY A 414 7.14 -1.26 -5.08
N GLY A 415 6.57 -2.42 -4.68
CA GLY A 415 6.13 -2.72 -3.31
C GLY A 415 5.09 -1.72 -2.80
N CYS A 416 4.73 -1.75 -1.52
CA CYS A 416 3.81 -0.75 -0.96
C CYS A 416 4.42 0.65 -0.83
N PHE A 417 5.73 0.80 -1.03
CA PHE A 417 6.44 2.06 -0.78
C PHE A 417 6.14 3.15 -1.81
N LEU A 418 6.10 2.79 -3.09
CA LEU A 418 5.89 3.72 -4.21
C LEU A 418 4.71 3.31 -5.12
N THR A 419 3.97 2.25 -4.75
CA THR A 419 2.79 1.83 -5.51
C THR A 419 1.64 2.79 -5.26
N LEU A 420 1.14 3.36 -6.35
CA LEU A 420 -0.01 4.27 -6.36
C LEU A 420 -1.20 3.68 -5.59
N ARG A 421 -1.94 4.53 -4.87
CA ARG A 421 -3.06 4.19 -3.98
C ARG A 421 -2.65 3.43 -2.70
N ILE A 422 -1.86 2.37 -2.81
CA ILE A 422 -1.42 1.54 -1.67
C ILE A 422 -0.42 2.28 -0.78
N GLN A 423 0.46 3.08 -1.38
CA GLN A 423 1.46 3.85 -0.65
C GLN A 423 0.86 4.78 0.40
N GLU A 424 -0.31 5.39 0.12
CA GLU A 424 -0.91 6.35 1.04
C GLU A 424 -1.34 5.65 2.34
N TRP A 425 -1.85 4.42 2.25
CA TRP A 425 -2.16 3.60 3.41
C TRP A 425 -0.92 3.14 4.16
N TYR A 426 0.11 2.67 3.45
CA TYR A 426 1.35 2.24 4.08
C TYR A 426 2.00 3.39 4.87
N TRP A 427 2.18 4.54 4.24
CA TRP A 427 2.82 5.70 4.86
C TRP A 427 1.95 6.33 5.96
N ALA A 428 0.62 6.23 5.88
CA ALA A 428 -0.25 6.60 6.98
C ALA A 428 -0.06 5.69 8.21
N VAL A 429 0.02 4.37 8.02
CA VAL A 429 0.31 3.43 9.12
C VAL A 429 1.69 3.69 9.72
N VAL A 430 2.70 4.04 8.91
CA VAL A 430 3.99 4.51 9.41
C VAL A 430 3.82 5.80 10.22
N GLY A 431 3.12 6.81 9.72
CA GLY A 431 2.86 8.04 10.47
C GLY A 431 2.16 7.80 11.82
N ILE A 432 1.16 6.91 11.85
CA ILE A 432 0.45 6.50 13.07
C ILE A 432 1.38 5.74 14.03
N SER A 433 2.27 4.87 13.53
CA SER A 433 3.20 4.11 14.39
C SER A 433 4.25 5.00 15.06
N LEU A 434 4.58 6.12 14.42
CA LEU A 434 5.46 7.16 14.94
C LEU A 434 4.73 8.16 15.87
N ASN A 435 3.40 8.12 15.95
CA ASN A 435 2.59 9.11 16.65
C ASN A 435 2.66 8.95 18.18
N ALA A 436 3.22 9.95 18.86
CA ALA A 436 3.39 9.94 20.31
C ALA A 436 2.08 10.19 21.09
N TYR A 437 1.01 10.74 20.50
CA TYR A 437 -0.28 10.88 21.19
C TYR A 437 -0.91 9.52 21.51
N LEU A 438 -0.76 8.54 20.61
CA LEU A 438 -1.19 7.16 20.85
C LEU A 438 -0.40 6.50 21.98
N PHE A 439 0.87 6.89 22.13
CA PHE A 439 1.72 6.40 23.22
C PHE A 439 1.30 7.03 24.57
N GLU A 440 1.08 8.34 24.60
CA GLU A 440 0.73 9.12 25.80
C GLU A 440 -0.70 8.86 26.32
N ALA A 441 -1.68 8.64 25.44
CA ALA A 441 -3.07 8.33 25.83
C ALA A 441 -3.17 7.08 26.73
N LYS A 442 -2.16 6.19 26.65
CA LYS A 442 -2.06 5.01 27.50
C LYS A 442 -1.37 5.29 28.84
N SER A 443 -0.29 6.08 28.87
CA SER A 443 0.36 6.41 30.15
C SER A 443 -0.57 7.19 31.08
N GLY A 444 -1.45 8.03 30.53
CA GLY A 444 -2.48 8.74 31.29
C GLY A 444 -3.58 7.84 31.87
N SER A 445 -3.98 6.77 31.16
CA SER A 445 -5.00 5.83 31.65
C SER A 445 -4.48 4.85 32.70
N MET A 446 -3.20 4.45 32.61
CA MET A 446 -2.52 3.69 33.67
C MET A 446 -2.34 4.53 34.94
N GLY A 447 -1.88 5.78 34.83
CA GLY A 447 -1.73 6.68 35.99
C GLY A 447 -3.04 6.99 36.72
N ARG A 448 -4.18 7.03 36.02
CA ARG A 448 -5.52 7.16 36.65
C ARG A 448 -5.97 5.88 37.36
N ARG A 449 -5.67 4.70 36.82
CA ARG A 449 -6.03 3.42 37.46
C ARG A 449 -5.26 3.20 38.76
N ASP A 450 -3.96 3.54 38.79
CA ASP A 450 -3.14 3.40 40.00
C ASP A 450 -3.56 4.41 41.10
N ASN A 451 -4.02 5.61 40.72
CA ASN A 451 -4.57 6.57 41.68
C ASN A 451 -5.97 6.21 42.21
N ILE A 452 -6.79 5.49 41.44
CA ILE A 452 -8.09 4.98 41.93
C ILE A 452 -7.88 3.80 42.88
N ILE A 453 -6.92 2.91 42.59
CA ILE A 453 -6.56 1.80 43.48
C ILE A 453 -5.97 2.33 44.80
N ARG A 454 -5.13 3.38 44.76
CA ARG A 454 -4.63 4.05 45.97
C ARG A 454 -5.69 4.82 46.77
N LYS A 455 -6.76 5.31 46.13
CA LYS A 455 -7.87 5.99 46.83
C LYS A 455 -8.91 5.05 47.43
N HIS A 456 -8.96 3.78 47.01
CA HIS A 456 -9.91 2.79 47.54
C HIS A 456 -9.28 1.63 48.30
N GLY A 457 -7.95 1.54 48.34
CA GLY A 457 -7.22 0.62 49.19
C GLY A 457 -6.47 1.34 50.31
N PHE A 458 -7.18 2.01 51.23
CA PHE A 458 -6.76 2.31 52.61
C PHE A 458 -7.92 3.02 53.33
N GLY A 459 -8.95 2.25 53.66
CA GLY A 459 -9.90 2.54 54.74
C GLY A 459 -10.06 1.23 55.48
N ARG A 460 -9.58 1.20 56.73
CA ARG A 460 -9.56 0.04 57.64
C ARG A 460 -10.93 -0.60 57.81
#